data_AF-B3EFI4-F1
#
_entry.id   AF-B3EFI4-F1
#
_cell.length_a   1.000
_cell.length_b   1.000
_cell.length_c   1.000
_cell.angle_alpha   90.00
_cell.angle_beta   90.00
_cell.angle_gamma   90.00
#
_symmetry.space_group_name_H-M   'P 1'
#
loop_
_entity.id
_entity.type
_entity.pdbx_description
1 polymer ?
#
loop_
_entity_poly.entity_id
_entity_poly.type
_entity_poly.pdbx_seq_one_letter_code
_entity_poly.pdbx_strand_id
1 'polypeptide(L)'
;MNNFTVMSHKFRRSIITILALLLLFSLPLQAGQVSITAASDLQYAMKDIIGAYIRKNPDDKVSAVYGSSGKAFSQIENGAPYDMFFSADISYPQKLKTSGSAISEPKPYAIGRMTVWVTKSSGLDARKGIRLLSDQKIRKIAMANPEHAPYGRIAKEVMEHYKVYDNVKSRIVLGENIQQTAQFVQTGAADVGMIAYSLALAPVLAKEGNYYLVPASAHKPIVQGYVLLKPASGNRTASEFERFIGSSEARMIFKRYGFTLPNE
;
A
#
# COMPACT_ATOMS: atom_id res chain seq x y z
N MET A 1 -6.81 -68.79 26.24
CA MET A 1 -5.68 -69.14 25.35
C MET A 1 -5.28 -67.88 24.60
N ASN A 2 -4.18 -67.23 25.00
CA ASN A 2 -3.71 -65.97 24.40
C ASN A 2 -2.65 -66.27 23.34
N ASN A 3 -3.00 -66.16 22.06
CA ASN A 3 -2.03 -66.21 20.97
C ASN A 3 -1.50 -64.79 20.72
N PHE A 4 -0.35 -64.47 21.30
CA PHE A 4 0.43 -63.31 20.89
C PHE A 4 1.32 -63.68 19.70
N THR A 5 0.91 -63.23 18.52
CA THR A 5 1.64 -63.38 17.26
C THR A 5 2.98 -62.64 17.36
N VAL A 6 4.09 -63.39 17.36
CA VAL A 6 5.46 -62.83 17.37
C VAL A 6 5.77 -62.22 16.01
N MET A 7 5.72 -60.89 15.94
CA MET A 7 6.10 -60.12 14.75
C MET A 7 7.60 -60.32 14.43
N SER A 8 7.93 -60.68 13.19
CA SER A 8 9.32 -61.03 12.82
C SER A 8 10.27 -59.82 12.95
N HIS A 9 11.52 -60.09 13.33
CA HIS A 9 12.57 -59.06 13.44
C HIS A 9 12.78 -58.26 12.15
N LYS A 10 12.53 -58.86 10.97
CA LYS A 10 12.60 -58.16 9.67
C LYS A 10 11.49 -57.13 9.52
N PHE A 11 10.27 -57.45 9.94
CA PHE A 11 9.12 -56.56 9.86
C PHE A 11 9.26 -55.35 10.81
N ARG A 12 9.80 -55.56 12.02
CA ARG A 12 10.15 -54.46 12.95
C ARG A 12 11.20 -53.52 12.37
N ARG A 13 12.24 -54.05 11.70
CA ARG A 13 13.28 -53.22 11.06
C ARG A 13 12.73 -52.38 9.92
N SER A 14 11.89 -52.96 9.06
CA SER A 14 11.25 -52.22 7.96
C SER A 14 10.34 -51.08 8.45
N ILE A 15 9.59 -51.29 9.54
CA ILE A 15 8.76 -50.22 10.13
C ILE A 15 9.62 -49.08 10.67
N ILE A 16 10.72 -49.39 11.37
CA ILE A 16 11.63 -48.36 11.91
C ILE A 16 12.28 -47.54 10.78
N THR A 17 12.68 -48.19 9.69
CA THR A 17 13.25 -47.50 8.51
C THR A 17 12.23 -46.59 7.83
N ILE A 18 10.97 -47.03 7.68
CA ILE A 18 9.90 -46.21 7.10
C ILE A 18 9.56 -45.02 8.01
N LEU A 19 9.51 -45.23 9.33
CA LEU A 19 9.27 -44.15 10.31
C LEU A 19 10.39 -43.10 10.31
N ALA A 20 11.65 -43.54 10.20
CA ALA A 20 12.81 -42.65 10.09
C ALA A 20 12.83 -41.89 8.76
N LEU A 21 12.38 -42.50 7.66
CA LEU A 21 12.22 -41.81 6.37
C LEU A 21 11.10 -40.75 6.44
N LEU A 22 9.98 -41.05 7.10
CA LEU A 22 8.86 -40.10 7.26
C LEU A 22 9.24 -38.89 8.12
N LEU A 23 10.09 -39.07 9.13
CA LEU A 23 10.63 -37.97 9.96
C LEU A 23 11.60 -37.06 9.20
N LEU A 24 12.27 -37.55 8.16
CA LEU A 24 13.17 -36.76 7.30
C LEU A 24 12.42 -35.91 6.26
N PHE A 25 11.15 -36.19 5.98
CA PHE A 25 10.31 -35.39 5.06
C PHE A 25 9.51 -34.30 5.76
N SER A 26 9.46 -34.28 7.09
CA SER A 26 8.89 -33.18 7.87
C SER A 26 9.92 -32.07 8.08
N LEU A 27 10.33 -31.41 7.00
CA LEU A 27 10.91 -30.07 7.12
C LEU A 27 9.80 -29.15 7.65
N PRO A 28 9.96 -28.49 8.80
CA PRO A 28 9.03 -27.45 9.18
C PRO A 28 9.11 -26.39 8.09
N LEU A 29 8.03 -26.21 7.33
CA LEU A 29 7.87 -25.05 6.47
C LEU A 29 7.78 -23.87 7.44
N GLN A 30 8.92 -23.26 7.74
CA GLN A 30 8.98 -22.19 8.73
C GLN A 30 8.10 -21.05 8.20
N ALA A 31 7.02 -20.80 8.93
CA ALA A 31 6.16 -19.63 8.77
C ALA A 31 7.03 -18.38 8.78
N GLY A 32 7.21 -17.75 7.62
CA GLY A 32 7.95 -16.50 7.52
C GLY A 32 7.04 -15.32 7.84
N GLN A 33 7.63 -14.29 8.42
CA GLN A 33 6.96 -13.01 8.64
C GLN A 33 7.53 -11.97 7.68
N VAL A 34 6.66 -11.12 7.14
CA VAL A 34 7.04 -9.98 6.30
C VAL A 34 6.49 -8.71 6.93
N SER A 35 7.37 -7.76 7.17
CA SER A 35 7.08 -6.41 7.63
C SER A 35 7.18 -5.43 6.47
N ILE A 36 6.06 -4.76 6.18
CA ILE A 36 5.94 -3.82 5.07
C ILE A 36 5.76 -2.41 5.62
N THR A 37 6.51 -1.45 5.08
CA THR A 37 6.14 -0.03 5.17
C THR A 37 5.61 0.44 3.83
N ALA A 38 4.41 1.01 3.83
CA ALA A 38 3.68 1.35 2.61
C ALA A 38 3.17 2.79 2.62
N ALA A 39 3.11 3.38 1.43
CA ALA A 39 2.39 4.62 1.21
C ALA A 39 0.92 4.43 1.61
N SER A 40 0.40 5.42 2.33
CA SER A 40 -0.94 5.35 2.93
C SER A 40 -2.10 5.37 1.92
N ASP A 41 -1.88 5.77 0.66
CA ASP A 41 -2.88 5.58 -0.41
C ASP A 41 -3.15 4.12 -0.73
N LEU A 42 -2.22 3.22 -0.37
CA LEU A 42 -2.30 1.79 -0.63
C LEU A 42 -3.09 1.04 0.45
N GLN A 43 -3.45 1.69 1.56
CA GLN A 43 -3.92 1.00 2.78
C GLN A 43 -5.02 -0.04 2.54
N TYR A 44 -6.08 0.34 1.83
CA TYR A 44 -7.21 -0.56 1.62
C TYR A 44 -6.89 -1.64 0.56
N ALA A 45 -6.20 -1.28 -0.51
CA ALA A 45 -5.77 -2.23 -1.53
C ALA A 45 -4.78 -3.27 -0.97
N MET A 46 -3.78 -2.81 -0.22
CA MET A 46 -2.78 -3.67 0.43
C MET A 46 -3.43 -4.58 1.46
N LYS A 47 -4.41 -4.09 2.24
CA LYS A 47 -5.17 -4.95 3.15
C LYS A 47 -5.86 -6.11 2.43
N ASP A 48 -6.52 -5.83 1.30
CA ASP A 48 -7.19 -6.87 0.50
C ASP A 48 -6.19 -7.82 -0.17
N ILE A 49 -5.05 -7.30 -0.65
CA ILE A 49 -3.95 -8.09 -1.22
C ILE A 49 -3.36 -9.02 -0.16
N ILE A 50 -3.07 -8.52 1.03
CA ILE A 50 -2.59 -9.33 2.16
C ILE A 50 -3.61 -10.41 2.48
N GLY A 51 -4.89 -10.05 2.59
CA GLY A 51 -5.96 -11.03 2.82
C GLY A 51 -6.02 -12.11 1.73
N ALA A 52 -5.82 -11.73 0.47
CA ALA A 52 -5.79 -12.67 -0.65
C ALA A 52 -4.56 -13.60 -0.64
N TYR A 53 -3.40 -13.06 -0.29
CA TYR A 53 -2.18 -13.83 -0.12
C TYR A 53 -2.30 -14.86 1.00
N ILE A 54 -2.77 -14.44 2.19
CA ILE A 54 -2.88 -15.29 3.38
C ILE A 54 -3.88 -16.43 3.18
N ARG A 55 -4.96 -16.23 2.40
CA ARG A 55 -5.87 -17.33 2.04
C ARG A 55 -5.18 -18.46 1.27
N LYS A 56 -4.12 -18.15 0.53
CA LYS A 56 -3.32 -19.14 -0.22
C LYS A 56 -2.12 -19.67 0.56
N ASN A 57 -1.63 -18.88 1.51
CA ASN A 57 -0.47 -19.20 2.34
C ASN A 57 -0.84 -18.98 3.82
N PRO A 58 -1.66 -19.87 4.41
CA PRO A 58 -2.25 -19.66 5.73
C PRO A 58 -1.22 -19.64 6.87
N ASP A 59 -0.05 -20.23 6.66
CA ASP A 59 1.04 -20.28 7.65
C ASP A 59 1.90 -19.01 7.64
N ASP A 60 1.86 -18.24 6.56
CA ASP A 60 2.66 -17.01 6.45
C ASP A 60 2.04 -15.85 7.25
N LYS A 61 2.88 -14.88 7.62
CA LYS A 61 2.41 -13.63 8.24
C LYS A 61 2.87 -12.42 7.46
N VAL A 62 1.95 -11.56 7.08
CA VAL A 62 2.26 -10.29 6.41
C VAL A 62 1.61 -9.14 7.16
N SER A 63 2.43 -8.18 7.59
CA SER A 63 1.99 -6.98 8.31
C SER A 63 2.45 -5.74 7.58
N ALA A 64 1.59 -4.71 7.53
CA ALA A 64 1.91 -3.44 6.89
C ALA A 64 1.62 -2.26 7.81
N VAL A 65 2.54 -1.31 7.85
CA VAL A 65 2.34 0.02 8.43
C VAL A 65 2.24 1.05 7.31
N TYR A 66 1.44 2.09 7.53
CA TYR A 66 1.08 3.05 6.49
C TYR A 66 1.50 4.47 6.87
N GLY A 67 2.08 5.20 5.92
CA GLY A 67 2.56 6.55 6.15
C GLY A 67 2.77 7.36 4.87
N SER A 68 3.58 8.41 4.95
CA SER A 68 4.07 9.12 3.77
C SER A 68 5.35 8.45 3.25
N SER A 69 5.48 8.32 1.93
CA SER A 69 6.63 7.63 1.33
C SER A 69 7.97 8.29 1.67
N GLY A 70 8.02 9.61 1.80
CA GLY A 70 9.23 10.32 2.20
C GLY A 70 9.66 10.00 3.64
N LYS A 71 8.73 9.92 4.59
CA LYS A 71 9.08 9.51 5.95
C LYS A 71 9.46 8.05 6.05
N ALA A 72 8.76 7.17 5.33
CA ALA A 72 9.14 5.76 5.25
C ALA A 72 10.55 5.58 4.67
N PHE A 73 10.89 6.32 3.60
CA PHE A 73 12.24 6.38 3.06
C PHE A 73 13.28 6.81 4.11
N SER A 74 13.04 7.93 4.81
CA SER A 74 13.95 8.38 5.87
C SER A 74 14.10 7.37 7.00
N GLN A 75 13.03 6.66 7.37
CA GLN A 75 13.09 5.60 8.38
C GLN A 75 13.98 4.44 7.92
N ILE A 76 13.84 4.00 6.67
CA ILE A 76 14.64 2.90 6.10
C ILE A 76 16.12 3.29 6.04
N GLU A 77 16.44 4.51 5.57
CA GLU A 77 17.82 5.00 5.54
C GLU A 77 18.43 5.12 6.95
N ASN A 78 17.59 5.36 7.96
CA ASN A 78 17.97 5.35 9.38
C ASN A 78 17.95 3.94 10.02
N GLY A 79 17.82 2.87 9.22
CA GLY A 79 17.95 1.49 9.68
C GLY A 79 16.66 0.84 10.18
N ALA A 80 15.48 1.38 9.87
CA ALA A 80 14.22 0.72 10.21
C ALA A 80 14.12 -0.67 9.53
N PRO A 81 13.84 -1.76 10.27
CA PRO A 81 14.00 -3.12 9.79
C PRO A 81 12.76 -3.64 9.04
N TYR A 82 12.35 -2.94 7.98
CA TYR A 82 11.27 -3.42 7.10
C TYR A 82 11.82 -4.41 6.07
N ASP A 83 11.03 -5.41 5.70
CA ASP A 83 11.34 -6.36 4.62
C ASP A 83 11.05 -5.76 3.24
N MET A 84 9.95 -5.00 3.13
CA MET A 84 9.50 -4.43 1.87
C MET A 84 9.06 -2.99 2.05
N PHE A 85 9.30 -2.18 1.01
CA PHE A 85 8.87 -0.79 0.93
C PHE A 85 8.01 -0.56 -0.31
N PHE A 86 6.79 -0.05 -0.10
CA PHE A 86 5.88 0.37 -1.16
C PHE A 86 5.72 1.89 -1.14
N SER A 87 6.08 2.55 -2.23
CA SER A 87 6.13 4.00 -2.34
C SER A 87 5.15 4.53 -3.37
N ALA A 88 4.50 5.66 -3.07
CA ALA A 88 3.69 6.43 -4.02
C ALA A 88 4.53 7.25 -5.03
N ASP A 89 5.85 7.11 -4.97
CA ASP A 89 6.83 7.76 -5.85
C ASP A 89 7.99 6.79 -6.05
N ILE A 90 8.13 6.29 -7.28
CA ILE A 90 9.14 5.28 -7.65
C ILE A 90 10.59 5.76 -7.44
N SER A 91 10.81 7.07 -7.33
CA SER A 91 12.14 7.62 -7.07
C SER A 91 12.68 7.21 -5.68
N TYR A 92 11.83 6.95 -4.69
CA TYR A 92 12.30 6.48 -3.38
C TYR A 92 12.84 5.03 -3.43
N PRO A 93 12.11 4.03 -3.96
CA PRO A 93 12.68 2.70 -4.25
C PRO A 93 13.98 2.75 -5.06
N GLN A 94 14.05 3.61 -6.08
CA GLN A 94 15.28 3.81 -6.87
C GLN A 94 16.44 4.34 -6.03
N LYS A 95 16.20 5.35 -5.17
CA LYS A 95 17.21 5.86 -4.24
C LYS A 95 17.70 4.80 -3.26
N LEU A 96 16.79 3.97 -2.71
CA LEU A 96 17.16 2.88 -1.82
C LEU A 96 17.98 1.79 -2.52
N LYS A 97 17.74 1.56 -3.81
CA LYS A 97 18.60 0.70 -4.62
C LYS A 97 19.99 1.30 -4.77
N THR A 98 20.08 2.59 -5.10
CA THR A 98 21.36 3.30 -5.25
C THR A 98 22.15 3.39 -3.93
N SER A 99 21.50 3.62 -2.79
CA SER A 99 22.14 3.62 -1.46
C SER A 99 22.51 2.21 -0.97
N GLY A 100 22.08 1.18 -1.69
CA GLY A 100 22.31 -0.23 -1.37
C GLY A 100 21.34 -0.79 -0.33
N SER A 101 20.41 0.00 0.23
CA SER A 101 19.38 -0.44 1.18
C SER A 101 18.39 -1.48 0.61
N ALA A 102 18.16 -1.45 -0.72
CA ALA A 102 17.32 -2.41 -1.42
C ALA A 102 18.12 -3.56 -2.06
N ILE A 103 17.59 -4.78 -1.96
CA ILE A 103 18.18 -6.00 -2.57
C ILE A 103 17.54 -6.38 -3.90
N SER A 104 16.28 -5.98 -4.15
CA SER A 104 15.62 -6.17 -5.44
C SER A 104 15.77 -4.93 -6.33
N GLU A 105 15.54 -5.10 -7.64
CA GLU A 105 15.31 -3.96 -8.51
C GLU A 105 14.00 -3.25 -8.15
N PRO A 106 13.93 -1.91 -8.30
CA PRO A 106 12.69 -1.16 -8.18
C PRO A 106 11.66 -1.62 -9.22
N LYS A 107 10.49 -2.02 -8.77
CA LYS A 107 9.41 -2.48 -9.64
C LYS A 107 8.20 -1.54 -9.55
N PRO A 108 7.73 -0.97 -10.67
CA PRO A 108 6.48 -0.22 -10.66
C PRO A 108 5.32 -1.20 -10.43
N TYR A 109 4.38 -0.85 -9.55
CA TYR A 109 3.17 -1.66 -9.31
C TYR A 109 1.89 -0.96 -9.78
N ALA A 110 1.87 0.38 -9.77
CA ALA A 110 0.69 1.16 -10.11
C ALA A 110 1.06 2.58 -10.56
N ILE A 111 0.11 3.22 -11.22
CA ILE A 111 0.04 4.65 -11.42
C ILE A 111 -1.16 5.16 -10.63
N GLY A 112 -0.88 6.02 -9.64
CA GLY A 112 -1.90 6.63 -8.79
C GLY A 112 -2.69 7.73 -9.50
N ARG A 113 -3.86 8.06 -8.94
CA ARG A 113 -4.73 9.16 -9.41
C ARG A 113 -5.14 10.05 -8.24
N MET A 114 -5.36 11.34 -8.53
CA MET A 114 -5.77 12.37 -7.56
C MET A 114 -7.26 12.67 -7.68
N THR A 115 -7.89 13.01 -6.55
CA THR A 115 -9.29 13.44 -6.50
C THR A 115 -9.46 14.68 -5.64
N VAL A 116 -10.51 15.46 -5.93
CA VAL A 116 -11.14 16.34 -4.95
C VAL A 116 -12.24 15.53 -4.28
N TRP A 117 -12.23 15.42 -2.96
CA TRP A 117 -13.21 14.64 -2.20
C TRP A 117 -13.90 15.50 -1.14
N VAL A 118 -15.21 15.27 -0.99
CA VAL A 118 -16.06 15.90 0.03
C VAL A 118 -16.99 14.86 0.62
N THR A 119 -17.42 15.05 1.87
CA THR A 119 -18.47 14.23 2.47
C THR A 119 -19.83 14.55 1.84
N LYS A 120 -20.73 13.57 1.75
CA LYS A 120 -22.11 13.77 1.28
C LYS A 120 -22.89 14.71 2.21
N SER A 121 -22.58 14.67 3.51
CA SER A 121 -23.20 15.54 4.52
C SER A 121 -22.77 17.00 4.44
N SER A 122 -21.67 17.33 3.73
CA SER A 122 -21.22 18.72 3.57
C SER A 122 -22.14 19.60 2.71
N GLY A 123 -23.01 18.99 1.89
CA GLY A 123 -23.81 19.71 0.89
C GLY A 123 -22.97 20.34 -0.25
N LEU A 124 -21.66 20.05 -0.32
CA LEU A 124 -20.78 20.53 -1.37
C LEU A 124 -20.89 19.66 -2.62
N ASP A 125 -20.80 20.29 -3.80
CA ASP A 125 -20.82 19.60 -5.08
C ASP A 125 -19.40 19.32 -5.59
N ALA A 126 -18.94 18.08 -5.44
CA ALA A 126 -17.65 17.64 -5.94
C ALA A 126 -17.48 17.89 -7.45
N ARG A 127 -18.56 17.90 -8.25
CA ARG A 127 -18.52 18.09 -9.72
C ARG A 127 -17.96 19.46 -10.13
N LYS A 128 -17.93 20.43 -9.21
CA LYS A 128 -17.21 21.71 -9.41
C LYS A 128 -15.68 21.51 -9.55
N GLY A 129 -15.18 20.32 -9.24
CA GLY A 129 -13.77 19.93 -9.41
C GLY A 129 -12.83 20.83 -8.63
N ILE A 130 -11.68 21.17 -9.24
CA ILE A 130 -10.66 21.99 -8.59
C ILE A 130 -11.16 23.40 -8.26
N ARG A 131 -12.15 23.93 -9.01
CA ARG A 131 -12.73 25.25 -8.71
C ARG A 131 -13.50 25.27 -7.39
N LEU A 132 -13.95 24.11 -6.89
CA LEU A 132 -14.59 23.99 -5.57
C LEU A 132 -13.68 24.54 -4.45
N LEU A 133 -12.37 24.35 -4.57
CA LEU A 133 -11.39 24.80 -3.58
C LEU A 133 -11.44 26.32 -3.35
N SER A 134 -11.83 27.09 -4.38
CA SER A 134 -11.95 28.55 -4.31
C SER A 134 -13.34 29.04 -3.91
N ASP A 135 -14.31 28.15 -3.68
CA ASP A 135 -15.64 28.53 -3.22
C ASP A 135 -15.55 29.20 -1.85
N GLN A 136 -16.28 30.30 -1.66
CA GLN A 136 -16.27 31.09 -0.42
C GLN A 136 -16.82 30.30 0.77
N LYS A 137 -17.62 29.25 0.53
CA LYS A 137 -18.11 28.35 1.57
C LYS A 137 -17.02 27.45 2.15
N ILE A 138 -15.91 27.27 1.44
CA ILE A 138 -14.79 26.45 1.91
C ILE A 138 -13.94 27.26 2.88
N ARG A 139 -13.78 26.76 4.10
CA ARG A 139 -12.96 27.38 5.14
C ARG A 139 -11.62 26.66 5.28
N LYS A 140 -11.61 25.33 5.12
CA LYS A 140 -10.42 24.49 5.28
C LYS A 140 -10.31 23.46 4.16
N ILE A 141 -9.12 23.35 3.59
CA ILE A 141 -8.78 22.41 2.52
C ILE A 141 -7.73 21.45 3.04
N ALA A 142 -8.05 20.16 3.12
CA ALA A 142 -7.06 19.15 3.50
C ALA A 142 -6.13 18.85 2.31
N MET A 143 -4.83 18.88 2.58
CA MET A 143 -3.80 18.46 1.64
C MET A 143 -2.72 17.67 2.39
N ALA A 144 -2.14 16.63 1.79
CA ALA A 144 -1.00 15.97 2.41
C ALA A 144 0.23 16.90 2.39
N ASN A 145 1.12 16.78 3.37
CA ASN A 145 2.29 17.64 3.46
C ASN A 145 3.26 17.39 2.27
N PRO A 146 3.46 18.38 1.37
CA PRO A 146 4.26 18.20 0.16
C PRO A 146 5.75 17.92 0.44
N GLU A 147 6.24 18.27 1.63
CA GLU A 147 7.65 18.06 2.01
C GLU A 147 8.03 16.57 2.01
N HIS A 148 7.08 15.67 2.29
CA HIS A 148 7.37 14.24 2.39
C HIS A 148 6.30 13.32 1.78
N ALA A 149 5.09 13.81 1.50
CA ALA A 149 4.06 13.01 0.85
C ALA A 149 4.02 13.28 -0.66
N PRO A 150 4.22 12.25 -1.52
CA PRO A 150 4.07 12.39 -2.97
C PRO A 150 2.72 13.01 -3.39
N TYR A 151 1.62 12.54 -2.80
CA TYR A 151 0.29 13.11 -3.05
C TYR A 151 0.17 14.57 -2.62
N GLY A 152 0.94 15.03 -1.63
CA GLY A 152 1.00 16.45 -1.27
C GLY A 152 1.64 17.29 -2.36
N ARG A 153 2.76 16.82 -2.93
CA ARG A 153 3.41 17.46 -4.08
C ARG A 153 2.47 17.51 -5.29
N ILE A 154 1.84 16.39 -5.61
CA ILE A 154 0.88 16.31 -6.72
C ILE A 154 -0.33 17.23 -6.49
N ALA A 155 -0.86 17.32 -5.26
CA ALA A 155 -1.96 18.22 -4.97
C ALA A 155 -1.57 19.68 -5.21
N LYS A 156 -0.37 20.09 -4.78
CA LYS A 156 0.18 21.42 -5.07
C LYS A 156 0.35 21.65 -6.57
N GLU A 157 0.94 20.70 -7.31
CA GLU A 157 1.07 20.78 -8.77
C GLU A 157 -0.29 20.98 -9.46
N VAL A 158 -1.32 20.23 -9.06
CA VAL A 158 -2.68 20.38 -9.58
C VAL A 158 -3.24 21.78 -9.26
N MET A 159 -3.11 22.24 -8.01
CA MET A 159 -3.60 23.57 -7.63
C MET A 159 -2.90 24.70 -8.38
N GLU A 160 -1.61 24.55 -8.68
CA GLU A 160 -0.82 25.49 -9.48
C GLU A 160 -1.23 25.44 -10.96
N HIS A 161 -1.43 24.25 -11.52
CA HIS A 161 -1.93 24.07 -12.89
C HIS A 161 -3.26 24.81 -13.12
N TYR A 162 -4.18 24.72 -12.15
CA TYR A 162 -5.47 25.40 -12.20
C TYR A 162 -5.44 26.85 -11.67
N LYS A 163 -4.26 27.36 -11.28
CA LYS A 163 -4.07 28.73 -10.75
C LYS A 163 -4.94 29.05 -9.53
N VAL A 164 -5.20 28.05 -8.68
CA VAL A 164 -5.98 28.23 -7.44
C VAL A 164 -5.10 28.30 -6.19
N TYR A 165 -3.87 27.78 -6.23
CA TYR A 165 -3.02 27.61 -5.04
C TYR A 165 -2.85 28.90 -4.23
N ASP A 166 -2.47 30.01 -4.85
CA ASP A 166 -2.22 31.27 -4.14
C ASP A 166 -3.45 31.84 -3.43
N ASN A 167 -4.63 31.61 -3.98
CA ASN A 167 -5.90 32.08 -3.41
C ASN A 167 -6.37 31.20 -2.24
N VAL A 168 -5.84 29.99 -2.11
CA VAL A 168 -6.34 29.01 -1.13
C VAL A 168 -5.29 28.59 -0.10
N LYS A 169 -4.01 28.94 -0.29
CA LYS A 169 -2.89 28.48 0.57
C LYS A 169 -3.07 28.76 2.06
N SER A 170 -3.69 29.88 2.44
CA SER A 170 -3.97 30.22 3.84
C SER A 170 -5.08 29.35 4.47
N ARG A 171 -5.90 28.66 3.66
CA ARG A 171 -6.95 27.74 4.09
C ARG A 171 -6.50 26.28 4.08
N ILE A 172 -5.27 26.00 3.66
CA ILE A 172 -4.75 24.63 3.60
C ILE A 172 -4.42 24.13 5.00
N VAL A 173 -4.94 22.95 5.34
CA VAL A 173 -4.58 22.18 6.53
C VAL A 173 -3.77 20.97 6.08
N LEU A 174 -2.53 20.87 6.56
CA LEU A 174 -1.62 19.82 6.15
C LEU A 174 -1.84 18.55 6.98
N GLY A 175 -2.17 17.46 6.31
CA GLY A 175 -2.09 16.11 6.85
C GLY A 175 -0.69 15.55 6.69
N GLU A 176 -0.25 14.78 7.67
CA GLU A 176 1.01 14.03 7.67
C GLU A 176 1.13 13.08 6.47
N ASN A 177 0.02 12.52 6.01
CA ASN A 177 -0.01 11.66 4.84
C ASN A 177 -1.42 11.66 4.25
N ILE A 178 -1.60 10.98 3.12
CA ILE A 178 -2.84 11.07 2.34
C ILE A 178 -4.04 10.43 3.05
N GLN A 179 -3.81 9.45 3.93
CA GLN A 179 -4.85 8.89 4.78
C GLN A 179 -5.29 9.90 5.84
N GLN A 180 -4.35 10.59 6.51
CA GLN A 180 -4.71 11.64 7.47
C GLN A 180 -5.42 12.82 6.79
N THR A 181 -5.01 13.18 5.57
CA THR A 181 -5.73 14.16 4.74
C THR A 181 -7.19 13.76 4.53
N ALA A 182 -7.46 12.50 4.19
CA ALA A 182 -8.82 12.01 4.03
C ALA A 182 -9.58 12.00 5.36
N GLN A 183 -8.92 11.61 6.46
CA GLN A 183 -9.50 11.64 7.81
C GLN A 183 -9.95 13.05 8.20
N PHE A 184 -9.17 14.09 7.89
CA PHE A 184 -9.57 15.47 8.19
C PHE A 184 -10.90 15.86 7.54
N VAL A 185 -11.17 15.38 6.32
CA VAL A 185 -12.43 15.67 5.66
C VAL A 185 -13.56 14.79 6.23
N GLN A 186 -13.29 13.51 6.51
CA GLN A 186 -14.27 12.61 7.14
C GLN A 186 -14.76 13.12 8.51
N THR A 187 -13.86 13.68 9.31
CA THR A 187 -14.20 14.20 10.65
C THR A 187 -14.73 15.63 10.64
N GLY A 188 -14.78 16.30 9.47
CA GLY A 188 -15.16 17.70 9.35
C GLY A 188 -14.10 18.69 9.84
N ALA A 189 -12.88 18.23 10.14
CA ALA A 189 -11.75 19.10 10.44
C ALA A 189 -11.32 19.93 9.21
N ALA A 190 -11.64 19.47 8.00
CA ALA A 190 -11.58 20.20 6.74
C ALA A 190 -12.87 20.00 5.93
N ASP A 191 -13.24 20.98 5.09
CA ASP A 191 -14.50 20.92 4.32
C ASP A 191 -14.33 20.08 3.03
N VAL A 192 -13.14 20.12 2.44
CA VAL A 192 -12.77 19.43 1.19
C VAL A 192 -11.34 18.94 1.27
N GLY A 193 -10.99 17.86 0.57
CA GLY A 193 -9.62 17.35 0.54
C GLY A 193 -9.17 16.94 -0.85
N MET A 194 -7.87 17.12 -1.10
CA MET A 194 -7.17 16.53 -2.23
C MET A 194 -6.64 15.17 -1.81
N ILE A 195 -7.32 14.08 -2.18
CA ILE A 195 -6.99 12.71 -1.73
C ILE A 195 -6.71 11.76 -2.89
N ALA A 196 -6.02 10.66 -2.60
CA ALA A 196 -5.81 9.58 -3.57
C ALA A 196 -7.15 8.94 -3.97
N TYR A 197 -7.29 8.65 -5.26
CA TYR A 197 -8.48 7.99 -5.81
C TYR A 197 -8.73 6.61 -5.17
N SER A 198 -7.66 5.90 -4.81
CA SER A 198 -7.72 4.63 -4.10
C SER A 198 -8.40 4.73 -2.73
N LEU A 199 -8.21 5.84 -2.03
CA LEU A 199 -8.93 6.10 -0.78
C LEU A 199 -10.38 6.46 -1.08
N ALA A 200 -10.63 7.32 -2.07
CA ALA A 200 -11.99 7.73 -2.44
C ALA A 200 -12.90 6.54 -2.87
N LEU A 201 -12.33 5.52 -3.51
CA LEU A 201 -13.04 4.29 -3.90
C LEU A 201 -13.16 3.26 -2.78
N ALA A 202 -12.41 3.39 -1.68
CA ALA A 202 -12.49 2.44 -0.60
C ALA A 202 -13.92 2.45 0.00
N PRO A 203 -14.52 1.29 0.31
CA PRO A 203 -15.92 1.21 0.75
C PRO A 203 -16.26 2.14 1.91
N VAL A 204 -15.31 2.33 2.82
CA VAL A 204 -15.44 3.21 3.98
C VAL A 204 -15.57 4.69 3.62
N LEU A 205 -14.95 5.17 2.55
CA LEU A 205 -15.06 6.56 2.10
C LEU A 205 -16.10 6.73 0.99
N ALA A 206 -16.22 5.76 0.08
CA ALA A 206 -17.18 5.79 -1.03
C ALA A 206 -18.64 5.86 -0.54
N LYS A 207 -18.95 5.22 0.59
CA LYS A 207 -20.28 5.31 1.22
C LYS A 207 -20.56 6.71 1.76
N GLU A 208 -19.54 7.43 2.23
CA GLU A 208 -19.65 8.70 2.97
C GLU A 208 -19.46 9.94 2.11
N GLY A 209 -18.79 9.84 0.95
CA GLY A 209 -18.39 11.00 0.17
C GLY A 209 -18.61 10.89 -1.32
N ASN A 210 -18.40 12.01 -1.99
CA ASN A 210 -18.38 12.15 -3.44
C ASN A 210 -17.01 12.68 -3.85
N TYR A 211 -16.59 12.37 -5.07
CA TYR A 211 -15.32 12.82 -5.60
C TYR A 211 -15.44 13.41 -7.00
N TYR A 212 -14.47 14.23 -7.34
CA TYR A 212 -14.11 14.58 -8.71
C TYR A 212 -12.73 14.02 -9.01
N LEU A 213 -12.64 13.20 -10.05
CA LEU A 213 -11.38 12.63 -10.51
C LEU A 213 -10.60 13.68 -11.29
N VAL A 214 -9.42 14.04 -10.82
CA VAL A 214 -8.57 15.01 -11.49
C VAL A 214 -8.08 14.44 -12.83
N PRO A 215 -8.15 15.20 -13.94
CA PRO A 215 -7.59 14.78 -15.22
C PRO A 215 -6.10 14.49 -15.09
N ALA A 216 -5.65 13.37 -15.67
CA ALA A 216 -4.24 12.96 -15.60
C ALA A 216 -3.28 13.98 -16.24
N SER A 217 -3.78 14.82 -17.16
CA SER A 217 -3.01 15.90 -17.80
C SER A 217 -2.73 17.09 -16.89
N ALA A 218 -3.34 17.16 -15.70
CA ALA A 218 -3.19 18.29 -14.78
C ALA A 218 -2.00 18.15 -13.82
N HIS A 219 -1.25 17.04 -13.88
CA HIS A 219 -0.09 16.78 -13.04
C HIS A 219 0.83 15.74 -13.68
N LYS A 220 2.03 15.53 -13.11
CA LYS A 220 2.91 14.46 -13.55
C LYS A 220 2.36 13.08 -13.14
N PRO A 221 2.63 12.01 -13.91
CA PRO A 221 2.19 10.66 -13.53
C PRO A 221 2.69 10.26 -12.15
N ILE A 222 1.79 9.71 -11.31
CA ILE A 222 2.10 9.25 -9.96
C ILE A 222 2.59 7.80 -10.05
N VAL A 223 3.78 7.58 -10.62
CA VAL A 223 4.34 6.22 -10.75
C VAL A 223 4.75 5.70 -9.38
N GLN A 224 4.08 4.64 -8.94
CA GLN A 224 4.29 4.01 -7.65
C GLN A 224 5.10 2.72 -7.80
N GLY A 225 6.01 2.46 -6.87
CA GLY A 225 6.92 1.34 -6.97
C GLY A 225 7.29 0.74 -5.62
N TYR A 226 7.86 -0.46 -5.67
CA TYR A 226 8.32 -1.16 -4.47
C TYR A 226 9.69 -1.81 -4.65
N VAL A 227 10.30 -2.17 -3.52
CA VAL A 227 11.55 -2.95 -3.42
C VAL A 227 11.50 -3.89 -2.22
N LEU A 228 12.27 -4.97 -2.28
CA LEU A 228 12.71 -5.76 -1.13
C LEU A 228 13.95 -5.09 -0.55
N LEU A 229 14.00 -5.01 0.77
CA LEU A 229 15.07 -4.40 1.54
C LEU A 229 16.03 -5.46 2.07
N LYS A 230 17.23 -5.06 2.51
CA LYS A 230 18.23 -5.98 3.10
C LYS A 230 17.67 -6.94 4.17
N PRO A 231 16.78 -6.51 5.09
CA PRO A 231 16.22 -7.42 6.09
C PRO A 231 15.46 -8.62 5.50
N ALA A 232 14.93 -8.50 4.28
CA ALA A 232 14.23 -9.58 3.59
C ALA A 232 15.15 -10.64 2.97
N SER A 233 16.48 -10.51 3.10
CA SER A 233 17.43 -11.46 2.51
C SER A 233 17.20 -12.88 3.07
N GLY A 234 16.95 -13.84 2.17
CA GLY A 234 16.62 -15.22 2.55
C GLY A 234 15.21 -15.42 3.11
N ASN A 235 14.38 -14.37 3.18
CA ASN A 235 13.00 -14.47 3.63
C ASN A 235 12.11 -15.03 2.52
N ARG A 236 11.78 -16.33 2.61
CA ARG A 236 10.90 -17.05 1.66
C ARG A 236 9.56 -16.32 1.47
N THR A 237 8.92 -15.93 2.56
CA THR A 237 7.61 -15.26 2.54
C THR A 237 7.69 -13.89 1.86
N ALA A 238 8.79 -13.15 2.01
CA ALA A 238 8.96 -11.87 1.29
C ALA A 238 9.04 -12.09 -0.24
N SER A 239 9.77 -13.11 -0.67
CA SER A 239 9.88 -13.46 -2.09
C SER A 239 8.56 -14.00 -2.67
N GLU A 240 7.81 -14.77 -1.88
CA GLU A 240 6.48 -15.26 -2.27
C GLU A 240 5.45 -14.14 -2.35
N PHE A 241 5.45 -13.24 -1.36
CA PHE A 241 4.58 -12.07 -1.37
C PHE A 241 4.92 -11.15 -2.55
N GLU A 242 6.20 -10.93 -2.86
CA GLU A 242 6.62 -10.20 -4.06
C GLU A 242 6.05 -10.83 -5.35
N ARG A 243 6.14 -12.17 -5.50
CA ARG A 243 5.55 -12.86 -6.66
C ARG A 243 4.03 -12.68 -6.69
N PHE A 244 3.37 -12.73 -5.54
CA PHE A 244 1.93 -12.51 -5.45
C PHE A 244 1.52 -11.10 -5.86
N ILE A 245 2.29 -10.07 -5.52
CA ILE A 245 2.04 -8.68 -5.95
C ILE A 245 1.99 -8.55 -7.48
N GLY A 246 2.79 -9.35 -8.20
CA GLY A 246 2.77 -9.41 -9.67
C GLY A 246 1.63 -10.25 -10.27
N SER A 247 0.87 -10.99 -9.46
CA SER A 247 -0.17 -11.90 -9.94
C SER A 247 -1.40 -11.18 -10.49
N SER A 248 -2.18 -11.88 -11.33
CA SER A 248 -3.46 -11.36 -11.86
C SER A 248 -4.44 -10.97 -10.75
N GLU A 249 -4.45 -11.69 -9.62
CA GLU A 249 -5.33 -11.40 -8.49
C GLU A 249 -4.96 -10.09 -7.79
N ALA A 250 -3.68 -9.87 -7.46
CA ALA A 250 -3.23 -8.61 -6.88
C ALA A 250 -3.45 -7.43 -7.84
N ARG A 251 -3.18 -7.64 -9.13
CA ARG A 251 -3.44 -6.66 -10.20
C ARG A 251 -4.92 -6.27 -10.29
N MET A 252 -5.84 -7.23 -10.19
CA MET A 252 -7.28 -6.94 -10.15
C MET A 252 -7.69 -6.15 -8.90
N ILE A 253 -7.07 -6.42 -7.74
CA ILE A 253 -7.32 -5.65 -6.53
C ILE A 253 -6.85 -4.21 -6.70
N PHE A 254 -5.65 -3.97 -7.23
CA PHE A 254 -5.19 -2.60 -7.54
C PHE A 254 -6.17 -1.85 -8.45
N LYS A 255 -6.62 -2.47 -9.54
CA LYS A 255 -7.62 -1.85 -10.44
C LYS A 255 -8.93 -1.51 -9.74
N ARG A 256 -9.42 -2.39 -8.86
CA ARG A 256 -10.65 -2.16 -8.07
C ARG A 256 -10.55 -0.90 -7.21
N TYR A 257 -9.36 -0.61 -6.69
CA TYR A 257 -9.05 0.62 -5.97
C TYR A 257 -8.58 1.76 -6.90
N GLY A 258 -8.87 1.71 -8.20
CA GLY A 258 -8.68 2.86 -9.10
C GLY A 258 -7.23 3.16 -9.48
N PHE A 259 -6.31 2.24 -9.23
CA PHE A 259 -4.96 2.31 -9.78
C PHE A 259 -4.96 1.91 -11.26
N THR A 260 -4.22 2.64 -12.08
CA THR A 260 -3.82 2.15 -13.42
C THR A 260 -2.57 1.30 -13.26
N LEU A 261 -2.42 0.23 -14.04
CA LEU A 261 -1.24 -0.63 -13.94
C LEU A 261 -0.19 -0.25 -14.98
N PRO A 262 1.11 -0.41 -14.69
CA PRO A 262 2.15 -0.25 -15.69
C PRO A 262 1.93 -1.20 -16.87
N ASN A 263 2.17 -0.70 -18.09
CA ASN A 263 2.12 -1.44 -19.36
C ASN A 263 0.72 -1.98 -19.73
N GLU A 264 -0.34 -1.35 -19.26
CA GLU A 264 -1.73 -1.60 -19.68
C GLU A 264 -2.41 -0.33 -20.18
#